data_AF-A0A7V1BXX9-F1
#
_entry.id   AF-A0A7V1BXX9-F1
#
_cell.length_a   1.000
_cell.length_b   1.000
_cell.length_c   1.000
_cell.angle_alpha   90.00
_cell.angle_beta   90.00
_cell.angle_gamma   90.00
#
_symmetry.space_group_name_H-M   'P 1'
#
loop_
_entity.id
_entity.type
_entity.pdbx_description
1 polymer ?
#
loop_
_entity_poly.entity_id
_entity_poly.type
_entity_poly.pdbx_seq_one_letter_code
_entity_poly.pdbx_strand_id
1 'polypeptide(L)' 'MSTTYYIGADVHSNSIEMAIQNRKKIVKRYTIPASISAASQVLDSLQGKKHMAIEEGPMAGWLYRNL' A
#
# COMPACT_ATOMS: atom_id res chain seq x y z
N MET A 1 -17.57 7.69 14.02
CA MET A 1 -17.37 7.44 12.59
C MET A 1 -16.05 6.72 12.40
N SER A 2 -16.00 5.61 11.66
CA SER A 2 -14.75 4.90 11.37
C SER A 2 -13.87 5.72 10.44
N THR A 3 -12.58 5.84 10.75
CA THR A 3 -11.60 6.53 9.92
C THR A 3 -11.45 5.79 8.59
N THR A 4 -11.44 6.53 7.47
CA THR A 4 -11.19 5.96 6.14
C THR A 4 -9.87 6.48 5.59
N TYR A 5 -9.03 5.55 5.14
CA TYR A 5 -7.76 5.82 4.47
C TYR A 5 -7.88 5.47 2.97
N TYR A 6 -7.27 6.31 2.14
CA TYR A 6 -7.09 6.04 0.72
C TYR A 6 -5.60 5.86 0.46
N ILE A 7 -5.22 4.79 -0.23
CA ILE A 7 -3.83 4.38 -0.38
C ILE A 7 -3.56 4.22 -1.88
N GLY A 8 -2.56 4.94 -2.38
CA GLY A 8 -1.95 4.63 -3.67
C GLY A 8 -0.68 3.84 -3.43
N ALA A 9 -0.52 2.72 -4.15
CA ALA A 9 0.70 1.92 -4.10
C ALA A 9 1.23 1.66 -5.50
N ASP A 10 2.49 2.03 -5.73
CA ASP A 10 3.26 1.67 -6.92
C ASP A 10 4.11 0.45 -6.57
N VAL A 11 3.83 -0.68 -7.23
CA VAL A 11 4.48 -1.96 -6.97
C VAL A 11 5.53 -2.21 -8.05
N HIS A 12 6.77 -2.40 -7.62
CA HIS A 12 7.89 -2.74 -8.49
C HIS A 12 8.52 -4.09 -8.10
N SER A 13 9.66 -4.45 -8.70
CA SER A 13 10.32 -5.74 -8.43
C SER A 13 11.02 -5.84 -7.08
N ASN A 14 11.45 -4.71 -6.52
CA ASN A 14 12.28 -4.65 -5.32
C ASN A 14 11.60 -3.90 -4.17
N SER A 15 10.72 -2.95 -4.50
CA SER A 15 10.00 -2.15 -3.53
C SER A 15 8.53 -1.96 -3.87
N ILE A 16 7.78 -1.50 -2.86
CA ILE A 16 6.45 -0.92 -3.00
C ILE A 16 6.51 0.48 -2.42
N GLU A 17 6.15 1.47 -3.23
CA GLU A 17 5.98 2.85 -2.78
C GLU A 17 4.52 3.08 -2.41
N MET A 18 4.24 3.52 -1.19
CA MET A 18 2.88 3.76 -0.71
C MET A 18 2.69 5.21 -0.27
N ALA A 19 1.59 5.82 -0.69
CA ALA A 19 1.11 7.11 -0.19
C ALA A 19 -0.24 6.92 0.50
N ILE A 20 -0.32 7.29 1.77
CA ILE A 20 -1.54 7.14 2.57
C ILE A 20 -2.20 8.50 2.77
N GLN A 21 -3.42 8.61 2.30
CA GLN A 21 -4.27 9.79 2.44
C GLN A 21 -5.34 9.59 3.52
N ASN A 22 -5.56 10.62 4.32
CA ASN A 22 -6.67 10.76 5.26
C ASN A 22 -7.17 12.21 5.23
N ARG A 23 -8.50 12.42 5.23
CA ARG A 23 -9.09 13.78 5.20
C ARG A 23 -8.47 14.69 4.13
N LYS A 24 -8.29 14.16 2.91
CA LYS A 24 -7.71 14.84 1.74
C LYS A 24 -6.25 15.31 1.91
N LYS A 25 -5.51 14.76 2.88
CA LYS A 25 -4.09 15.03 3.08
C LYS A 25 -3.29 13.74 3.10
N ILE A 26 -2.10 13.75 2.50
CA ILE A 26 -1.13 12.67 2.68
C ILE A 26 -0.62 12.74 4.11
N VAL A 27 -0.84 11.67 4.87
CA VAL A 27 -0.46 11.59 6.30
C VAL A 27 0.78 10.74 6.52
N LYS A 28 1.09 9.82 5.60
CA LYS A 28 2.27 8.96 5.64
C LYS A 28 2.69 8.57 4.23
N ARG A 29 3.99 8.31 4.07
CA ARG A 29 4.58 7.66 2.90
C ARG A 29 5.48 6.53 3.37
N TYR A 30 5.54 5.47 2.59
CA TYR A 30 6.39 4.32 2.86
C TYR A 30 7.08 3.87 1.57
N THR A 31 8.35 3.51 1.70
CA THR A 31 9.06 2.67 0.75
C THR A 31 9.36 1.37 1.48
N ILE A 32 8.78 0.26 1.04
CA ILE A 32 8.92 -1.04 1.70
C ILE A 32 9.45 -2.09 0.73
N PRO A 33 10.04 -3.20 1.21
CA PRO A 33 10.39 -4.32 0.36
C PRO A 33 9.19 -4.85 -0.43
N ALA A 34 9.44 -5.37 -1.64
CA ALA A 34 8.45 -6.05 -2.48
C ALA A 34 8.02 -7.41 -1.89
N SER A 35 7.25 -7.37 -0.80
CA SER A 35 6.70 -8.56 -0.14
C SER A 35 5.31 -8.30 0.46
N ILE A 36 4.48 -9.35 0.47
CA ILE A 36 3.14 -9.31 1.08
C ILE A 36 3.20 -9.00 2.59
N SER A 37 4.21 -9.52 3.29
CA SER A 37 4.36 -9.29 4.73
C SER A 37 4.66 -7.84 5.06
N ALA A 38 5.52 -7.17 4.30
CA ALA A 38 5.82 -5.76 4.49
C ALA A 38 4.60 -4.88 4.21
N ALA A 39 3.85 -5.18 3.13
CA ALA A 39 2.61 -4.47 2.82
C ALA A 39 1.57 -4.65 3.92
N SER A 40 1.42 -5.87 4.44
CA SER A 40 0.48 -6.20 5.53
C SER A 40 0.81 -5.42 6.81
N GLN A 41 2.10 -5.32 7.19
CA GLN A 41 2.52 -4.53 8.35
C GLN A 41 2.12 -3.05 8.25
N VAL A 42 2.21 -2.45 7.06
CA VAL A 42 1.74 -1.08 6.83
C VAL A 42 0.22 -1.00 6.99
N LEU A 43 -0.53 -1.93 6.40
CA LEU A 43 -2.00 -1.95 6.46
C LEU A 43 -2.52 -2.20 7.87
N ASP A 44 -1.86 -3.04 8.66
CA ASP A 44 -2.20 -3.35 10.05
C ASP A 44 -1.95 -2.16 10.98
N SER A 45 -0.97 -1.32 10.66
CA SER A 45 -0.70 -0.07 11.41
C SER A 45 -1.82 0.98 11.30
N LEU A 46 -2.77 0.80 10.37
CA LEU A 46 -3.87 1.73 10.13
C LEU A 46 -5.17 1.17 10.71
N GLN A 47 -5.73 1.83 11.73
CA GLN A 47 -7.02 1.45 12.31
C GLN A 47 -8.16 2.16 11.57
N GLY A 48 -8.92 1.42 10.76
CA GLY A 48 -10.05 1.93 9.99
C GLY A 48 -10.24 1.24 8.65
N LYS A 49 -11.20 1.74 7.87
CA LYS A 49 -11.45 1.26 6.49
C LYS A 49 -10.31 1.71 5.58
N LYS A 50 -9.82 0.82 4.73
CA LYS A 50 -8.78 1.12 3.73
C LYS A 50 -9.36 0.92 2.33
N HIS A 51 -9.18 1.92 1.47
CA HIS A 51 -9.34 1.78 0.03
C HIS A 51 -7.95 1.90 -0.57
N MET A 52 -7.50 0.86 -1.26
CA MET A 52 -6.16 0.80 -1.85
C MET A 52 -6.28 0.60 -3.35
N ALA A 53 -5.54 1.42 -4.11
CA ALA A 53 -5.30 1.23 -5.52
C ALA A 53 -3.84 0.82 -5.70
N ILE A 54 -3.62 -0.19 -6.53
CA ILE A 54 -2.29 -0.71 -6.86
C ILE A 54 -2.03 -0.41 -8.32
N GLU A 55 -0.94 0.30 -8.60
CA GLU A 55 -0.35 0.35 -9.93
C GLU A 55 0.55 -0.87 -10.08
N GLU A 56 0.20 -1.72 -11.05
CA GLU A 56 1.01 -2.87 -11.41
C GLU A 56 2.10 -2.42 -12.39
N GLY A 57 3.31 -2.21 -11.87
CA GLY A 57 4.47 -2.00 -12.73
C GLY A 57 4.78 -3.24 -13.59
N PRO A 58 5.50 -3.11 -14.71
CA PRO A 58 5.85 -4.24 -15.59
C PRO A 58 6.57 -5.40 -14.90
N MET A 59 7.16 -5.15 -13.72
CA MET A 59 7.88 -6.14 -12.92
C MET A 59 7.14 -6.58 -11.64
N ALA A 60 5.87 -6.18 -11.48
CA ALA A 60 5.04 -6.50 -10.31
C ALA A 60 4.40 -7.89 -10.36
N GLY A 61 4.69 -8.71 -11.37
CA GLY A 61 4.09 -10.03 -11.54
C GLY A 61 4.29 -11.01 -10.37
N TRP A 62 5.21 -10.71 -9.44
CA TRP A 62 5.34 -11.46 -8.18
C TRP A 62 4.12 -11.32 -7.28
N LEU A 63 3.42 -10.18 -7.34
CA LEU A 63 2.32 -9.83 -6.44
C LEU A 63 1.20 -10.87 -6.54
N TYR A 64 0.70 -11.13 -7.75
CA TYR A 64 -0.40 -12.09 -7.97
C TYR A 64 -0.02 -13.55 -7.79
N ARG A 65 1.27 -13.89 -7.87
CA ARG A 65 1.72 -15.28 -7.64
C ARG A 65 1.74 -15.66 -6.16
N ASN A 66 1.68 -14.67 -5.27
CA ASN A 66 1.78 -14.87 -3.82
C ASN A 66 0.54 -14.35 -3.06
N LEU A 67 -0.53 -14.00 -3.79
CA LEU A 67 -1.87 -13.73 -3.27
C LEU A 67 -2.71 -15.01 -3.37
#